data_AF-A0A1M7SU26-F1
#
_entry.id   AF-A0A1M7SU26-F1
#
_cell.length_a   1.000
_cell.length_b   1.000
_cell.length_c   1.000
_cell.angle_alpha   90.00
_cell.angle_beta   90.00
_cell.angle_gamma   90.00
#
_symmetry.space_group_name_H-M   'P 1'
#
loop_
_entity.id
_entity.type
_entity.pdbx_description
1 polymer ?
#
loop_
_entity_poly.entity_id
_entity_poly.type
_entity_poly.pdbx_seq_one_letter_code
_entity_poly.pdbx_strand_id
1 'polypeptide(L)'
;MGQEGEASVEEILESIKKVIARDNRAGALEARRLREQAADQADAEAPPHETAERPRQHQVRDAEEVLDLANMEFAPDDESSALPIENARGNPDESPLIADTVRSAMQENLAALAMLAEPGARPQIVRSGETSLEGLTRELLRPMLAQWLEAHLPAMVEKLVQAEIARIVGKKV
;
A
#
# COMPACT_ATOMS: atom_id res chain seq x y z
N MET A 1 -23.18 34.08 37.14
CA MET A 1 -21.76 33.70 37.30
C MET A 1 -21.77 32.25 37.78
N GLY A 2 -21.26 31.24 37.09
CA GLY A 2 -20.68 31.07 35.77
C GLY A 2 -20.64 29.56 35.50
N GLN A 3 -20.76 29.16 34.24
CA GLN A 3 -20.36 27.82 33.77
C GLN A 3 -19.70 28.01 32.41
N GLU A 4 -18.47 28.53 32.45
CA GLU A 4 -17.46 28.28 31.44
C GLU A 4 -16.75 27.00 31.91
N GLY A 5 -16.64 25.93 31.11
CA GLY A 5 -15.78 24.83 31.59
C GLY A 5 -15.72 23.48 30.89
N GLU A 6 -16.52 23.14 29.88
CA GLU A 6 -16.33 21.87 29.17
C GLU A 6 -16.43 22.12 27.66
N ALA A 7 -15.31 21.96 26.94
CA ALA A 7 -15.30 22.00 25.48
C ALA A 7 -16.33 20.99 24.95
N SER A 8 -17.26 21.46 24.11
CA SER A 8 -18.31 20.59 23.57
C SER A 8 -17.66 19.42 22.81
N VAL A 9 -18.27 18.24 22.88
CA VAL A 9 -17.80 17.03 22.16
C VAL A 9 -17.57 17.32 20.67
N GLU A 10 -18.39 18.19 20.08
CA GLU A 10 -18.27 18.62 18.69
C GLU A 10 -17.00 19.44 18.42
N GLU A 11 -16.60 20.30 19.37
CA GLU A 11 -15.37 21.09 19.31
C GLU A 11 -14.13 20.19 19.46
N ILE A 12 -14.21 19.15 20.30
CA ILE A 12 -13.16 18.13 20.43
C ILE A 12 -12.99 17.38 19.11
N LEU A 13 -14.09 16.97 18.47
CA LEU A 13 -14.04 16.26 17.18
C LEU A 13 -13.51 17.17 16.06
N GLU A 14 -13.89 18.44 16.05
CA GLU A 14 -13.42 19.41 15.07
C GLU A 14 -11.92 19.73 15.25
N SER A 15 -11.44 19.80 16.50
CA SER A 15 -10.02 19.95 16.82
C SER A 15 -9.19 18.73 16.37
N ILE A 16 -9.65 17.51 16.65
CA ILE A 16 -8.99 16.27 16.18
C ILE A 16 -8.95 16.23 14.65
N LYS A 17 -10.05 16.54 13.97
CA LYS A 17 -10.12 16.61 12.51
C LYS A 17 -9.12 17.63 11.94
N LYS A 18 -9.00 18.81 12.56
CA LYS A 18 -8.08 19.87 12.13
C LYS A 18 -6.62 19.47 12.32
N VAL A 19 -6.27 18.77 13.41
CA VAL A 19 -4.93 18.26 13.67
C VAL A 19 -4.56 17.17 12.66
N ILE A 20 -5.43 16.19 12.43
CA ILE A 20 -5.19 15.12 11.43
C ILE A 20 -5.02 15.68 10.03
N ALA A 21 -5.84 16.65 9.62
CA ALA A 21 -5.72 17.29 8.31
C ALA A 21 -4.44 18.15 8.16
N ARG A 22 -3.89 18.65 9.28
CA ARG A 22 -2.61 19.36 9.32
C ARG A 22 -1.45 18.40 9.23
N ASP A 23 -1.48 17.31 9.99
CA ASP A 23 -0.42 16.29 10.01
C ASP A 23 -0.36 15.51 8.70
N ASN A 24 -1.51 15.20 8.09
CA ASN A 24 -1.53 14.59 6.75
C ASN A 24 -0.92 15.52 5.68
N ARG A 25 -1.21 16.82 5.75
CA ARG A 25 -0.56 17.81 4.86
C ARG A 25 0.94 17.92 5.11
N ALA A 26 1.37 17.92 6.38
CA ALA A 26 2.78 17.95 6.73
C ALA A 26 3.52 16.68 6.25
N GLY A 27 2.94 15.50 6.48
CA GLY A 27 3.47 14.23 6.02
C GLY A 27 3.51 14.10 4.49
N ALA A 28 2.50 14.62 3.78
CA ALA A 28 2.51 14.68 2.32
C ALA A 28 3.62 15.58 1.76
N LEU A 29 3.88 16.72 2.41
CA LEU A 29 4.97 17.62 2.03
C LEU A 29 6.35 17.00 2.33
N GLU A 30 6.49 16.29 3.44
CA GLU A 30 7.72 15.60 3.82
C GLU A 30 8.01 14.42 2.88
N ALA A 31 7.00 13.61 2.54
CA ALA A 31 7.12 12.54 1.55
C ALA A 31 7.45 13.05 0.14
N ARG A 32 7.01 14.26 -0.22
CA ARG A 32 7.41 14.91 -1.47
C ARG A 32 8.87 15.35 -1.43
N ARG A 33 9.31 15.99 -0.34
CA ARG A 33 10.72 16.38 -0.16
C ARG A 33 11.68 15.20 -0.17
N LEU A 34 11.33 14.09 0.48
CA LEU A 34 12.13 12.87 0.46
C LEU A 34 12.28 12.30 -0.95
N ARG A 35 11.22 12.35 -1.77
CA ARG A 35 11.28 11.93 -3.19
C ARG A 35 12.14 12.87 -4.03
N GLU A 36 12.03 14.18 -3.86
CA GLU A 36 12.87 15.17 -4.55
C GLU A 36 14.36 14.98 -4.18
N GLN A 37 14.67 14.80 -2.88
CA GLN A 37 16.04 14.54 -2.42
C GLN A 37 16.62 13.20 -2.90
N ALA A 38 15.77 12.17 -3.06
CA ALA A 38 16.19 10.88 -3.60
C ALA A 38 16.45 10.95 -5.11
N ALA A 39 15.67 11.75 -5.85
CA ALA A 39 15.88 12.01 -7.27
C ALA A 39 17.19 12.79 -7.51
N ASP A 40 17.43 13.84 -6.73
CA ASP A 40 18.66 14.65 -6.81
C ASP A 40 19.91 13.83 -6.47
N GLN A 41 19.82 12.89 -5.51
CA GLN A 41 20.92 11.98 -5.18
C GLN A 41 21.17 10.94 -6.29
N ALA A 42 20.12 10.46 -6.95
CA ALA A 42 20.24 9.51 -8.05
C ALA A 42 20.90 10.14 -9.30
N ASP A 43 20.64 11.43 -9.57
CA ASP A 43 21.28 12.17 -10.67
C ASP A 43 22.73 12.58 -10.36
N ALA A 44 23.08 12.78 -9.08
CA ALA A 44 24.43 13.17 -8.69
C ALA A 44 25.47 12.03 -8.70
N GLU A 45 25.03 10.76 -8.61
CA GLU A 45 25.92 9.60 -8.39
C GLU A 45 26.14 8.71 -9.63
N ALA A 46 25.68 9.14 -10.81
CA ALA A 46 25.85 8.36 -12.05
C ALA A 46 27.20 8.64 -12.75
N PRO A 47 28.11 7.65 -12.88
CA PRO A 47 29.28 7.78 -13.74
C PRO A 47 28.88 7.72 -15.24
N PRO A 48 29.60 8.43 -16.13
CA PRO A 48 29.36 8.32 -17.55
C PRO A 48 29.93 6.99 -18.05
N HIS A 49 29.08 6.18 -18.68
CA HIS A 49 29.34 5.33 -19.85
C HIS A 49 28.78 3.90 -19.81
N GLU A 50 28.33 3.53 -21.01
CA GLU A 50 28.16 2.21 -21.63
C GLU A 50 26.78 1.54 -21.63
N THR A 51 26.42 1.21 -22.87
CA THR A 51 25.18 0.71 -23.45
C THR A 51 24.77 -0.66 -22.89
N ALA A 52 24.19 -0.67 -21.71
CA ALA A 52 23.23 -1.69 -21.35
C ALA A 52 21.84 -1.19 -21.78
N GLU A 53 21.11 -2.01 -22.54
CA GLU A 53 19.66 -1.86 -22.69
C GLU A 53 19.01 -2.01 -21.32
N ARG A 54 19.08 -0.93 -20.53
CA ARG A 54 18.22 -0.75 -19.37
C ARG A 54 16.79 -0.79 -19.91
N PRO A 55 15.82 -1.39 -19.19
CA PRO A 55 14.42 -1.19 -19.55
C PRO A 55 14.24 0.32 -19.68
N ARG A 56 13.80 0.77 -20.87
CA ARG A 56 13.54 2.20 -21.08
C ARG A 56 12.53 2.57 -20.01
N GLN A 57 13.00 3.19 -18.93
CA GLN A 57 12.11 3.80 -17.97
C GLN A 57 11.34 4.80 -18.81
N HIS A 58 10.04 4.58 -18.95
CA HIS A 58 9.17 5.52 -19.62
C HIS A 58 9.16 6.76 -18.72
N GLN A 59 10.14 7.63 -18.94
CA GLN A 59 10.21 8.94 -18.30
C GLN A 59 9.11 9.74 -18.97
N VAL A 60 7.97 9.81 -18.29
CA VAL A 60 6.93 10.78 -18.63
C VAL A 60 7.62 12.14 -18.64
N ARG A 61 7.67 12.78 -19.80
CA ARG A 61 8.50 13.97 -19.99
C ARG A 61 7.83 15.21 -19.40
N ASP A 62 6.50 15.24 -19.42
CA ASP A 62 5.66 16.29 -18.85
C ASP A 62 4.38 15.67 -18.24
N ALA A 63 3.86 16.25 -17.16
CA ALA A 63 2.64 15.76 -16.49
C ALA A 63 1.40 15.73 -17.41
N GLU A 64 1.43 16.46 -18.52
CA GLU A 64 0.42 16.49 -19.58
C GLU A 64 0.36 15.18 -20.40
N GLU A 65 1.43 14.37 -20.42
CA GLU A 65 1.46 13.07 -21.13
C GLU A 65 0.79 11.95 -20.31
N VAL A 66 0.53 12.16 -19.02
CA VAL A 66 -0.17 11.18 -18.18
C VAL A 66 -1.67 11.37 -18.35
N LEU A 67 -2.32 10.38 -18.97
CA LEU A 67 -3.77 10.34 -19.06
C LEU A 67 -4.36 10.18 -17.65
N ASP A 68 -4.99 11.23 -17.14
CA ASP A 68 -5.71 11.21 -15.86
C ASP A 68 -7.10 10.59 -16.04
N LEU A 69 -7.22 9.30 -15.70
CA LEU A 69 -8.50 8.59 -15.76
C LEU A 69 -9.57 9.18 -14.81
N ALA A 70 -9.18 9.93 -13.77
CA ALA A 70 -10.14 10.57 -12.88
C ALA A 70 -10.76 11.84 -13.49
N ASN A 71 -10.05 12.48 -14.41
CA ASN A 71 -10.50 13.65 -15.17
C ASN A 71 -11.06 13.30 -16.55
N MET A 72 -11.00 12.02 -16.94
CA MET A 72 -11.66 11.51 -18.14
C MET A 72 -13.19 11.60 -17.93
N GLU A 73 -13.78 12.68 -18.42
CA GLU A 73 -15.23 12.78 -18.54
C GLU A 73 -15.68 11.71 -19.54
N PHE A 74 -16.41 10.71 -19.07
CA PHE A 74 -17.09 9.74 -19.93
C PHE A 74 -18.16 10.50 -20.70
N ALA A 75 -17.77 11.14 -21.80
CA ALA A 75 -18.69 11.57 -22.82
C ALA A 75 -19.05 10.31 -23.61
N PRO A 76 -20.29 9.78 -23.50
CA PRO A 76 -20.77 8.90 -24.54
C PRO A 76 -20.79 9.76 -25.81
N ASP A 77 -19.81 9.60 -26.69
CA ASP A 77 -19.92 10.14 -28.04
C ASP A 77 -21.27 9.64 -28.58
N ASP A 78 -22.16 10.58 -28.88
CA ASP A 78 -23.55 10.39 -29.26
C ASP A 78 -23.70 9.77 -30.68
N GLU A 79 -22.67 9.03 -31.12
CA GLU A 79 -22.67 8.08 -32.24
C GLU A 79 -22.41 6.63 -31.75
N SER A 80 -22.44 6.39 -30.45
CA SER A 80 -22.51 5.06 -29.87
C SER A 80 -23.59 5.03 -28.80
N SER A 81 -24.85 5.00 -29.26
CA SER A 81 -26.06 4.87 -28.44
C SER A 81 -25.90 3.74 -27.40
N ALA A 82 -25.55 4.13 -26.18
CA ALA A 82 -25.52 3.26 -25.01
C ALA A 82 -26.95 2.87 -24.63
N LEU A 83 -27.42 1.75 -25.19
CA LEU A 83 -28.63 1.09 -24.69
C LEU A 83 -28.34 0.47 -23.31
N PRO A 84 -29.35 0.39 -22.42
CA PRO A 84 -29.21 -0.24 -21.11
C PRO A 84 -28.55 -1.62 -21.23
N ILE A 85 -27.48 -1.87 -20.47
CA ILE A 85 -26.79 -3.16 -20.46
C ILE A 85 -27.67 -4.17 -19.73
N GLU A 86 -28.69 -4.65 -20.42
CA GLU A 86 -29.50 -5.80 -20.04
C GLU A 86 -29.09 -6.95 -20.96
N ASN A 87 -28.09 -7.70 -20.48
CA ASN A 87 -27.30 -8.72 -21.18
C ASN A 87 -26.20 -8.15 -22.08
N ALA A 88 -24.96 -8.21 -21.58
CA ALA A 88 -23.74 -8.19 -22.39
C ALA A 88 -23.66 -9.45 -23.27
N ARG A 89 -24.60 -9.60 -24.20
CA ARG A 89 -24.40 -10.46 -25.37
C ARG A 89 -23.57 -9.63 -26.32
N GLY A 90 -22.30 -9.99 -26.44
CA GLY A 90 -21.40 -9.42 -27.45
C GLY A 90 -22.11 -9.39 -28.81
N ASN A 91 -21.73 -8.43 -29.64
CA ASN A 91 -22.28 -8.24 -30.98
C ASN A 91 -22.37 -9.60 -31.70
N PRO A 92 -23.56 -10.09 -32.11
CA PRO A 92 -23.71 -11.43 -32.69
C PRO A 92 -22.93 -11.61 -34.00
N ASP A 93 -22.45 -10.52 -34.60
CA ASP A 93 -21.61 -10.51 -35.80
C ASP A 93 -20.11 -10.68 -35.51
N GLU A 94 -19.67 -10.67 -34.24
CA GLU A 94 -18.29 -11.06 -33.90
C GLU A 94 -18.16 -12.58 -33.97
N SER A 95 -17.73 -13.06 -35.13
CA SER A 95 -17.32 -14.45 -35.29
C SER A 95 -16.23 -14.78 -34.26
N PRO A 96 -16.40 -15.85 -33.46
CA PRO A 96 -15.44 -16.18 -32.43
C PRO A 96 -14.07 -16.47 -33.05
N LEU A 97 -13.04 -15.78 -32.55
CA LEU A 97 -11.65 -15.89 -33.03
C LEU A 97 -11.05 -17.29 -32.84
N ILE A 98 -11.69 -18.14 -32.02
CA ILE A 98 -11.19 -19.45 -31.61
C ILE A 98 -12.32 -20.46 -31.76
N ALA A 99 -11.98 -21.66 -32.23
CA ALA A 99 -12.90 -22.79 -32.33
C ALA A 99 -13.44 -23.22 -30.94
N ASP A 100 -14.70 -23.65 -30.91
CA ASP A 100 -15.39 -24.03 -29.68
C ASP A 100 -14.71 -25.19 -28.92
N THR A 101 -14.10 -26.11 -29.67
CA THR A 101 -13.32 -27.23 -29.13
C THR A 101 -12.08 -26.75 -28.38
N VAL A 102 -11.38 -25.74 -28.91
CA VAL A 102 -10.18 -25.16 -28.28
C VAL A 102 -10.55 -24.38 -27.02
N ARG A 103 -11.67 -23.67 -27.04
CA ARG A 103 -12.22 -22.99 -25.86
C ARG A 103 -12.54 -23.98 -24.74
N SER A 104 -13.23 -25.08 -25.06
CA SER A 104 -13.59 -26.12 -24.10
C SER A 104 -12.34 -26.77 -23.49
N ALA A 105 -11.35 -27.13 -24.32
CA ALA A 105 -10.08 -27.70 -23.84
C ALA A 105 -9.30 -26.74 -22.93
N MET A 106 -9.32 -25.44 -23.21
CA MET A 106 -8.66 -24.44 -22.37
C MET A 106 -9.38 -24.27 -21.02
N GLN A 107 -10.71 -24.30 -21.01
CA GLN A 107 -11.51 -24.27 -19.78
C GLN A 107 -11.29 -25.51 -18.92
N GLU A 108 -11.24 -26.70 -19.52
CA GLU A 108 -10.95 -27.95 -18.81
C GLU A 108 -9.55 -27.95 -18.19
N ASN A 109 -8.53 -27.51 -18.93
CA ASN A 109 -7.17 -27.40 -18.40
C ASN A 109 -7.07 -26.37 -17.26
N LEU A 110 -7.76 -25.23 -17.39
CA LEU A 110 -7.78 -24.20 -16.36
C LEU A 110 -8.54 -24.68 -15.11
N ALA A 111 -9.61 -25.45 -15.28
CA ALA A 111 -10.33 -26.10 -14.18
C ALA A 111 -9.44 -27.14 -13.47
N ALA A 112 -8.71 -27.97 -14.22
CA ALA A 112 -7.78 -28.94 -13.65
C ALA A 112 -6.64 -28.25 -12.87
N LEU A 113 -6.10 -27.16 -13.42
CA LEU A 113 -5.11 -26.33 -12.72
C LEU A 113 -5.68 -25.68 -11.47
N ALA A 114 -6.93 -25.21 -11.50
CA ALA A 114 -7.59 -24.63 -10.34
C ALA A 114 -7.80 -25.67 -9.22
N MET A 115 -8.17 -26.91 -9.57
CA MET A 115 -8.28 -28.01 -8.60
C MET A 115 -6.93 -28.40 -8.00
N LEU A 116 -5.83 -28.31 -8.76
CA LEU A 116 -4.48 -28.54 -8.25
C LEU A 116 -3.96 -27.37 -7.40
N ALA A 117 -4.39 -26.15 -7.74
CA ALA A 117 -4.01 -24.91 -7.06
C ALA A 117 -4.92 -24.56 -5.88
N GLU A 118 -5.91 -25.39 -5.54
CA GLU A 118 -6.68 -25.23 -4.31
C GLU A 118 -5.71 -25.19 -3.12
N PRO A 119 -5.68 -24.09 -2.36
CA PRO A 119 -4.94 -24.05 -1.11
C PRO A 119 -5.55 -25.13 -0.22
N GLY A 120 -4.80 -26.19 0.11
CA GLY A 120 -5.26 -27.30 0.94
C GLY A 120 -5.71 -26.90 2.36
N ALA A 121 -5.61 -25.62 2.71
CA ALA A 121 -6.07 -25.05 3.96
C ALA A 121 -7.27 -24.13 3.72
N ARG A 122 -8.40 -24.46 4.34
CA ARG A 122 -9.57 -23.57 4.45
C ARG A 122 -9.10 -22.24 5.07
N PRO A 123 -9.55 -21.07 4.57
CA PRO A 123 -9.23 -19.80 5.19
C PRO A 123 -9.78 -19.80 6.61
N GLN A 124 -8.88 -19.95 7.58
CA GLN A 124 -9.21 -19.96 8.99
C GLN A 124 -9.39 -18.49 9.39
N ILE A 125 -10.64 -18.03 9.38
CA ILE A 125 -10.99 -16.69 9.89
C ILE A 125 -10.83 -16.73 11.40
N VAL A 126 -9.59 -16.63 11.88
CA VAL A 126 -9.28 -16.34 13.27
C VAL A 126 -9.58 -14.87 13.52
N ARG A 127 -10.01 -14.58 14.75
CA ARG A 127 -10.50 -13.25 15.16
C ARG A 127 -9.48 -12.18 14.80
N SER A 128 -9.88 -11.30 13.88
CA SER A 128 -9.24 -10.03 13.59
C SER A 128 -7.79 -10.12 13.06
N GLY A 129 -7.64 -10.38 11.75
CA GLY A 129 -6.54 -9.79 10.97
C GLY A 129 -5.40 -10.70 10.53
N GLU A 130 -5.28 -11.93 11.04
CA GLU A 130 -4.20 -12.84 10.64
C GLU A 130 -4.48 -13.39 9.23
N THR A 131 -4.08 -12.64 8.21
CA THR A 131 -4.00 -13.17 6.86
C THR A 131 -3.02 -14.34 6.83
N SER A 132 -3.25 -15.34 5.97
CA SER A 132 -2.35 -16.50 5.82
C SER A 132 -0.87 -16.12 5.63
N LEU A 133 -0.58 -14.91 5.14
CA LEU A 133 0.75 -14.39 4.95
C LEU A 133 1.38 -13.83 6.24
N GLU A 134 0.58 -13.17 7.09
CA GLU A 134 1.07 -12.61 8.35
C GLU A 134 1.54 -13.72 9.30
N GLY A 135 0.79 -14.83 9.37
CA GLY A 135 1.18 -15.99 10.16
C GLY A 135 2.53 -16.56 9.70
N LEU A 136 2.69 -16.79 8.39
CA LEU A 136 3.92 -17.29 7.79
C LEU A 136 5.11 -16.34 7.99
N THR A 137 4.92 -15.06 7.75
CA THR A 137 5.97 -14.05 7.95
C THR A 137 6.37 -13.90 9.42
N ARG A 138 5.42 -14.00 10.35
CA ARG A 138 5.69 -14.02 11.80
C ARG A 138 6.50 -15.25 12.21
N GLU A 139 6.19 -16.43 11.68
CA GLU A 139 6.97 -17.64 11.93
C GLU A 139 8.41 -17.51 11.43
N LEU A 140 8.59 -16.92 10.24
CA LEU A 140 9.91 -16.69 9.65
C LEU A 140 10.71 -15.59 10.37
N LEU A 141 10.06 -14.52 10.83
CA LEU A 141 10.72 -13.39 11.52
C LEU A 141 11.01 -13.67 12.99
N ARG A 142 10.26 -14.57 13.64
CA ARG A 142 10.44 -14.92 15.06
C ARG A 142 11.89 -15.28 15.44
N PRO A 143 12.60 -16.19 14.75
CA PRO A 143 13.97 -16.54 15.13
C PRO A 143 14.96 -15.38 14.95
N MET A 144 14.80 -14.55 13.91
CA MET A 144 15.70 -13.42 13.68
C MET A 144 15.51 -12.31 14.73
N LEU A 145 14.26 -12.03 15.09
CA LEU A 145 13.94 -11.08 16.16
C LEU A 145 14.42 -11.59 17.52
N ALA A 146 14.28 -12.88 17.81
CA ALA A 146 14.76 -13.46 19.06
C ALA A 146 16.28 -13.32 19.21
N GLN A 147 17.05 -13.67 18.16
CA GLN A 147 18.49 -13.51 18.16
C GLN A 147 18.92 -12.05 18.29
N TRP A 148 18.21 -11.15 17.60
CA TRP A 148 18.49 -9.72 17.71
C TRP A 148 18.23 -9.19 19.11
N LEU A 149 17.11 -9.59 19.73
CA LEU A 149 16.78 -9.20 21.10
C LEU A 149 17.82 -9.73 22.09
N GLU A 150 18.25 -10.98 21.95
CA GLU A 150 19.28 -11.56 22.82
C GLU A 150 20.60 -10.76 22.76
N ALA A 151 21.01 -10.33 21.56
CA ALA A 151 22.24 -9.57 21.38
C ALA A 151 22.15 -8.09 21.82
N HIS A 152 21.00 -7.44 21.68
CA HIS A 152 20.90 -5.97 21.83
C HIS A 152 20.11 -5.51 23.06
N LEU A 153 19.20 -6.33 23.57
CA LEU A 153 18.33 -5.97 24.69
C LEU A 153 19.10 -5.71 26.00
N PRO A 154 20.14 -6.49 26.38
CA PRO A 154 20.88 -6.23 27.62
C PRO A 154 21.46 -4.81 27.69
N ALA A 155 22.13 -4.37 26.63
CA ALA A 155 22.75 -3.04 26.57
C ALA A 155 21.71 -1.90 26.58
N MET A 156 20.53 -2.11 25.98
CA MET A 156 19.44 -1.12 26.03
C MET A 156 18.86 -1.01 27.45
N VAL A 157 18.66 -2.14 28.12
CA VAL A 157 18.12 -2.16 29.49
C VAL A 157 19.11 -1.53 30.47
N GLU A 158 20.40 -1.81 30.37
CA GLU A 158 21.42 -1.19 31.23
C GLU A 158 21.42 0.34 31.13
N LYS A 159 21.33 0.88 29.92
CA LYS A 159 21.25 2.34 29.69
C LYS A 159 19.98 2.94 30.33
N LEU A 160 18.84 2.29 30.16
CA LEU A 160 17.57 2.73 30.76
C LEU A 160 17.60 2.65 32.28
N VAL A 161 18.18 1.58 32.85
CA VAL A 161 18.33 1.41 34.29
C VAL A 161 19.28 2.45 34.87
N GLN A 162 20.41 2.73 34.21
CA GLN A 162 21.33 3.80 34.62
C GLN A 162 20.64 5.17 34.62
N ALA A 163 19.86 5.48 33.58
CA ALA A 163 19.07 6.70 33.51
C ALA A 163 18.04 6.77 34.64
N GLU A 164 17.37 5.65 34.95
CA GLU A 164 16.38 5.57 36.02
C GLU A 164 16.99 5.71 37.42
N ILE A 165 18.16 5.10 37.67
CA ILE A 165 18.90 5.26 38.92
C ILE A 165 19.37 6.72 39.07
N ALA A 166 19.95 7.31 38.03
CA ALA A 166 20.38 8.71 38.04
C ALA A 166 19.20 9.65 38.36
N ARG A 167 18.01 9.37 37.80
CA ARG A 167 16.78 10.10 38.08
C ARG A 167 16.33 9.98 39.53
N ILE A 168 16.35 8.77 40.11
CA ILE A 168 15.94 8.53 41.51
C ILE A 168 16.92 9.18 42.49
N VAL A 169 18.22 9.04 42.22
CA VAL A 169 19.28 9.61 43.07
C VAL A 169 19.29 11.14 43.00
N GLY A 170 19.07 11.73 41.81
CA GLY A 170 18.98 13.18 41.63
C GLY A 170 17.71 13.82 42.18
N LYS A 171 16.63 13.04 42.41
CA LYS A 171 15.37 13.52 43.01
C LYS A 171 15.41 13.55 44.54
N LYS A 172 16.53 13.20 45.18
CA LYS A 172 16.69 13.30 46.62
C LYS A 172 17.15 14.71 47.02
N VAL A 173 16.26 15.70 46.84
CA VAL A 173 16.28 17.02 47.49
C VAL A 173 14.84 17.41 47.81
#